data_AF-A0A7C5X303-F1
#
_entry.id   AF-A0A7C5X303-F1
#
_cell.length_a   1.000
_cell.length_b   1.000
_cell.length_c   1.000
_cell.angle_alpha   90.00
_cell.angle_beta   90.00
_cell.angle_gamma   90.00
#
_symmetry.space_group_name_H-M   'P 1'
#
loop_
_entity.id
_entity.type
_entity.pdbx_description
1 polymer ?
#
loop_
_entity_poly.entity_id
_entity_poly.type
_entity_poly.pdbx_seq_one_letter_code
_entity_poly.pdbx_strand_id
1 'polypeptide(L)'
;MRRKSPTCSTLRIGFCKVPRYNGGRKMGKVWDLIVVGAGPAGLTSAIYARRADLSTLVLEKAMPGGQLLETPVIENFPGFPEPVSGAELMERMQRQAERLGAEIVLAEATGLSQEGEAWAVQAGREVFRGRAVIVATGAHPRKLPAKGAEKFVGRGLSYCATCDGFFFRDKTVLMVGAGDAALTEALFLADICQKVYILVRHPKDDPKAIRAAAALRERAMAHPRIEFVWNAVVEEILGDGRVEGVVLRDLSTGETRDFPVDGVFVKIGYEPATGWVRGVVELTPAGYIRTDSWMRTVVPG
;
A
#
# COMPACT_ATOMS: atom_id res chain seq x y z
N MET A 1 8.26 20.58 -66.15
CA MET A 1 8.82 19.27 -65.75
C MET A 1 8.68 19.11 -64.25
N ARG A 2 7.82 18.19 -63.80
CA ARG A 2 7.46 17.97 -62.39
C ARG A 2 8.62 17.30 -61.64
N ARG A 3 9.06 17.90 -60.53
CA ARG A 3 9.98 17.27 -59.57
C ARG A 3 9.21 16.20 -58.79
N LYS A 4 9.63 14.93 -58.93
CA LYS A 4 9.10 13.80 -58.14
C LYS A 4 9.77 13.79 -56.76
N SER A 5 8.94 13.71 -55.72
CA SER A 5 9.29 13.35 -54.34
C SER A 5 9.76 11.90 -54.25
N PRO A 6 10.69 11.54 -53.34
CA PRO A 6 11.02 10.15 -53.08
C PRO A 6 9.89 9.48 -52.29
N THR A 7 9.48 8.31 -52.75
CA THR A 7 8.45 7.45 -52.18
C THR A 7 8.91 6.83 -50.87
N CYS A 8 8.03 6.92 -49.87
CA CYS A 8 8.06 6.26 -48.57
C CYS A 8 8.30 4.75 -48.72
N SER A 9 9.44 4.26 -48.21
CA SER A 9 9.70 2.83 -48.06
C SER A 9 8.87 2.28 -46.91
N THR A 10 7.96 1.36 -47.22
CA THR A 10 7.20 0.53 -46.28
C THR A 10 8.11 -0.13 -45.24
N LEU A 11 8.12 0.41 -44.02
CA LEU A 11 8.65 -0.25 -42.84
C LEU A 11 7.67 -1.36 -42.46
N ARG A 12 8.02 -2.62 -42.75
CA ARG A 12 7.28 -3.77 -42.23
C ARG A 12 7.36 -3.74 -40.70
N ILE A 13 6.25 -3.43 -40.05
CA ILE A 13 6.07 -3.61 -38.61
C ILE A 13 6.13 -5.11 -38.36
N GLY A 14 7.30 -5.59 -37.97
CA GLY A 14 7.47 -6.94 -37.48
C GLY A 14 6.68 -7.08 -36.19
N PHE A 15 5.64 -7.90 -36.20
CA PHE A 15 4.99 -8.39 -34.99
C PHE A 15 6.07 -9.04 -34.12
N CYS A 16 6.46 -8.35 -33.06
CA CYS A 16 7.34 -8.90 -32.03
C CYS A 16 6.58 -10.05 -31.37
N LYS A 17 7.00 -11.29 -31.67
CA LYS A 17 6.47 -12.49 -31.04
C LYS A 17 6.76 -12.39 -29.54
N VAL A 18 5.73 -12.15 -28.74
CA VAL A 18 5.77 -12.37 -27.29
C VAL A 18 6.18 -13.83 -27.07
N PRO A 19 7.28 -14.13 -26.37
CA PRO A 19 7.64 -15.50 -26.06
C PRO A 19 6.52 -16.09 -25.18
N ARG A 20 5.82 -17.11 -25.69
CA ARG A 20 4.98 -17.95 -24.83
C ARG A 20 5.92 -18.69 -23.88
N TYR A 21 5.79 -18.44 -22.58
CA TYR A 21 6.51 -19.16 -21.53
C TYR A 21 6.14 -20.64 -21.61
N ASN A 22 7.08 -21.47 -22.07
CA ASN A 22 6.99 -22.92 -21.97
C ASN A 22 7.30 -23.29 -20.51
N GLY A 23 6.30 -23.81 -19.80
CA GLY A 23 6.35 -24.21 -18.40
C GLY A 23 7.28 -25.40 -18.10
N GLY A 24 8.58 -25.22 -18.28
CA GLY A 24 9.61 -26.11 -17.77
C GLY A 24 10.13 -25.60 -16.42
N ARG A 25 9.38 -25.83 -15.32
CA ARG A 25 9.88 -25.56 -13.96
C ARG A 25 11.07 -26.47 -13.68
N LYS A 26 12.28 -25.92 -13.65
CA LYS A 26 13.50 -26.67 -13.32
C LYS A 26 13.55 -26.92 -11.81
N MET A 27 13.06 -28.08 -11.39
CA MET A 27 13.25 -28.62 -10.05
C MET A 27 14.77 -28.63 -9.73
N GLY A 28 15.16 -27.94 -8.64
CA GLY A 28 16.57 -27.82 -8.21
C GLY A 28 17.30 -26.53 -8.61
N LYS A 29 16.66 -25.56 -9.28
CA LYS A 29 17.26 -24.23 -9.52
C LYS A 29 17.42 -23.47 -8.20
N VAL A 30 18.64 -22.98 -7.95
CA VAL A 30 18.93 -22.02 -6.87
C VAL A 30 19.09 -20.64 -7.52
N TRP A 31 18.34 -19.67 -7.03
CA TRP A 31 18.37 -18.28 -7.47
C TRP A 31 19.46 -17.50 -6.75
N ASP A 32 20.03 -16.49 -7.39
CA ASP A 32 20.91 -15.55 -6.67
C ASP A 32 20.08 -14.70 -5.71
N LEU A 33 18.86 -14.33 -6.13
CA LEU A 33 17.93 -13.55 -5.33
C LEU A 33 16.49 -14.04 -5.49
N ILE A 34 15.80 -14.23 -4.35
CA ILE A 34 14.34 -14.31 -4.31
C ILE A 34 13.80 -13.01 -3.72
N VAL A 35 12.84 -12.39 -4.40
CA VAL A 35 12.07 -11.26 -3.90
C VAL A 35 10.66 -11.75 -3.59
N VAL A 36 10.19 -11.52 -2.37
CA VAL A 36 8.82 -11.90 -1.96
C VAL A 36 7.96 -10.66 -1.87
N GLY A 37 6.99 -10.55 -2.77
CA GLY A 37 6.12 -9.39 -2.99
C GLY A 37 6.48 -8.66 -4.29
N ALA A 38 5.47 -8.40 -5.12
CA ALA A 38 5.59 -7.69 -6.40
C ALA A 38 4.89 -6.32 -6.38
N GLY A 39 4.96 -5.63 -5.24
CA GLY A 39 4.69 -4.19 -5.16
C GLY A 39 5.83 -3.35 -5.75
N PRO A 40 5.77 -2.01 -5.63
CA PRO A 40 6.80 -1.12 -6.18
C PRO A 40 8.21 -1.42 -5.63
N ALA A 41 8.32 -1.77 -4.33
CA ALA A 41 9.59 -2.15 -3.73
C ALA A 41 10.17 -3.42 -4.37
N GLY A 42 9.38 -4.50 -4.44
CA GLY A 42 9.85 -5.78 -4.97
C GLY A 42 10.17 -5.76 -6.47
N LEU A 43 9.33 -5.10 -7.27
CA LEU A 43 9.61 -4.94 -8.70
C LEU A 43 10.87 -4.08 -8.94
N THR A 44 11.07 -3.03 -8.13
CA THR A 44 12.31 -2.23 -8.20
C THR A 44 13.52 -3.08 -7.83
N SER A 45 13.47 -3.86 -6.76
CA SER A 45 14.54 -4.78 -6.39
C SER A 45 14.86 -5.76 -7.51
N ALA A 46 13.84 -6.33 -8.16
CA ALA A 46 14.01 -7.24 -9.28
C ALA A 46 14.67 -6.58 -10.50
N ILE A 47 14.26 -5.34 -10.83
CA ILE A 47 14.87 -4.55 -11.91
C ILE A 47 16.37 -4.36 -11.65
N TYR A 48 16.76 -3.97 -10.43
CA TYR A 48 18.16 -3.73 -10.09
C TYR A 48 18.98 -5.02 -10.05
N ALA A 49 18.44 -6.10 -9.46
CA ALA A 49 19.11 -7.38 -9.40
C ALA A 49 19.38 -7.96 -10.80
N ARG A 50 18.41 -7.87 -11.70
CA ARG A 50 18.59 -8.29 -13.10
C ARG A 50 19.58 -7.44 -13.87
N ARG A 51 19.66 -6.14 -13.59
CA ARG A 51 20.68 -5.26 -14.17
C ARG A 51 22.09 -5.57 -13.67
N ALA A 52 22.21 -6.17 -12.49
CA ALA A 52 23.45 -6.69 -11.93
C ALA A 52 23.73 -8.15 -12.34
N ASP A 53 23.01 -8.68 -13.33
CA ASP A 53 23.12 -10.05 -13.86
C ASP A 53 22.80 -11.17 -12.85
N LEU A 54 22.10 -10.85 -11.74
CA LEU A 54 21.69 -11.84 -10.75
C LEU A 54 20.42 -12.56 -11.20
N SER A 55 20.43 -13.90 -11.21
CA SER A 55 19.20 -14.67 -11.43
C SER A 55 18.18 -14.32 -10.35
N THR A 56 17.01 -13.80 -10.76
CA THR A 56 16.02 -13.25 -9.82
C THR A 56 14.64 -13.86 -10.03
N LEU A 57 14.07 -14.38 -8.94
CA LEU A 57 12.68 -14.81 -8.84
C LEU A 57 11.90 -13.80 -8.01
N VAL A 58 10.70 -13.43 -8.46
CA VAL A 58 9.73 -12.68 -7.67
C VAL A 58 8.53 -13.58 -7.38
N LEU A 59 8.21 -13.75 -6.10
CA LEU A 59 7.02 -14.47 -5.66
C LEU A 59 5.93 -13.46 -5.30
N GLU A 60 4.76 -13.58 -5.91
CA GLU A 60 3.60 -12.73 -5.60
C GLU A 60 2.39 -13.61 -5.27
N LYS A 61 1.66 -13.29 -4.21
CA LYS A 61 0.51 -14.09 -3.76
C LYS A 61 -0.69 -13.97 -4.69
N ALA A 62 -0.85 -12.83 -5.37
CA ALA A 62 -2.01 -12.55 -6.20
C ALA A 62 -1.60 -11.89 -7.53
N MET A 63 -1.86 -10.59 -7.68
CA MET A 63 -1.50 -9.84 -8.88
C MET A 63 -0.33 -8.90 -8.56
N PRO A 64 0.70 -8.82 -9.42
CA PRO A 64 1.76 -7.83 -9.28
C PRO A 64 1.19 -6.42 -9.22
N GLY A 65 1.62 -5.65 -8.22
CA GLY A 65 1.20 -4.27 -8.05
C GLY A 65 1.07 -3.81 -6.61
N GLY A 66 0.72 -4.72 -5.70
CA GLY A 66 0.47 -4.38 -4.30
C GLY A 66 -0.67 -3.37 -4.14
N GLN A 67 -0.58 -2.51 -3.12
CA GLN A 67 -1.65 -1.54 -2.79
C GLN A 67 -1.98 -0.56 -3.92
N LEU A 68 -1.02 -0.27 -4.81
CA LEU A 68 -1.25 0.69 -5.89
C LEU A 68 -2.31 0.21 -6.89
N LEU A 69 -2.59 -1.11 -6.98
CA LEU A 69 -3.68 -1.62 -7.82
C LEU A 69 -5.06 -1.08 -7.42
N GLU A 70 -5.23 -0.70 -6.15
CA GLU A 70 -6.48 -0.17 -5.62
C GLU A 70 -6.59 1.35 -5.83
N THR A 71 -5.53 2.00 -6.33
CA THR A 71 -5.47 3.44 -6.52
C THR A 71 -5.86 3.84 -7.96
N PRO A 72 -6.99 4.53 -8.16
CA PRO A 72 -7.46 4.88 -9.51
C PRO A 72 -6.56 5.93 -10.18
N VAL A 73 -5.98 6.86 -9.40
CA VAL A 73 -5.16 7.97 -9.90
C VAL A 73 -3.96 8.21 -8.97
N ILE A 74 -2.77 8.31 -9.55
CA ILE A 74 -1.50 8.62 -8.88
C ILE A 74 -0.93 9.88 -9.54
N GLU A 75 -0.67 10.90 -8.72
CA GLU A 75 -0.13 12.20 -9.15
C GLU A 75 1.25 12.51 -8.53
N ASN A 76 1.73 11.64 -7.65
CA ASN A 76 2.89 11.87 -6.81
C ASN A 76 4.03 10.86 -7.03
N PHE A 77 3.99 10.10 -8.13
CA PHE A 77 5.10 9.24 -8.55
C PHE A 77 5.95 9.97 -9.59
N PRO A 78 7.23 10.28 -9.30
CA PRO A 78 8.06 11.08 -10.19
C PRO A 78 8.32 10.38 -11.53
N GLY A 79 8.41 11.17 -12.60
CA GLY A 79 8.57 10.68 -13.98
C GLY A 79 7.27 10.61 -14.78
N PHE A 80 6.13 10.95 -14.14
CA PHE A 80 4.82 11.09 -14.78
C PHE A 80 4.38 12.56 -14.67
N PRO A 81 4.50 13.36 -15.75
CA PRO A 81 4.04 14.75 -15.74
C PRO A 81 2.52 14.85 -15.62
N GLU A 82 1.82 13.90 -16.23
CA GLU A 82 0.37 13.72 -16.16
C GLU A 82 0.01 12.58 -15.18
N PRO A 83 -1.18 12.62 -14.55
CA PRO A 83 -1.64 11.55 -13.66
C PRO A 83 -1.63 10.17 -14.33
N VAL A 84 -1.28 9.14 -13.57
CA VAL A 84 -1.26 7.74 -14.03
C VAL A 84 -2.13 6.86 -13.13
N SER A 85 -2.83 5.88 -13.68
CA SER A 85 -3.53 4.91 -12.83
C SER A 85 -2.53 3.99 -12.11
N GLY A 86 -2.87 3.52 -10.91
CA GLY A 86 -1.99 2.58 -10.22
C GLY A 86 -1.83 1.25 -10.94
N ALA A 87 -2.87 0.76 -11.62
CA ALA A 87 -2.78 -0.41 -12.49
C ALA A 87 -1.77 -0.20 -13.63
N GLU A 88 -1.81 0.94 -14.32
CA GLU A 88 -0.88 1.25 -15.41
C GLU A 88 0.55 1.41 -14.92
N LEU A 89 0.77 2.12 -13.81
CA LEU A 89 2.09 2.27 -13.22
C LEU A 89 2.70 0.90 -12.90
N MET A 90 1.93 0.04 -12.22
CA MET A 90 2.42 -1.29 -11.82
C MET A 90 2.63 -2.22 -13.01
N GLU A 91 1.80 -2.14 -14.05
CA GLU A 91 2.02 -2.87 -15.30
C GLU A 91 3.33 -2.44 -15.96
N ARG A 92 3.62 -1.14 -16.02
CA ARG A 92 4.88 -0.61 -16.56
C ARG A 92 6.09 -1.13 -15.78
N MET A 93 6.02 -1.13 -14.44
CA MET A 93 7.08 -1.68 -13.58
C MET A 93 7.26 -3.19 -13.77
N GLN A 94 6.16 -3.95 -13.85
CA GLN A 94 6.18 -5.39 -14.08
C GLN A 94 6.85 -5.72 -15.40
N ARG A 95 6.39 -5.09 -16.50
CA ARG A 95 6.96 -5.28 -17.84
C ARG A 95 8.45 -4.92 -17.88
N GLN A 96 8.87 -3.90 -17.12
CA GLN A 96 10.29 -3.54 -17.03
C GLN A 96 11.11 -4.65 -16.37
N ALA A 97 10.62 -5.24 -15.27
CA ALA A 97 11.30 -6.32 -14.56
C ALA A 97 11.39 -7.58 -15.43
N GLU A 98 10.29 -8.00 -16.05
CA GLU A 98 10.21 -9.16 -16.94
C GLU A 98 11.09 -9.00 -18.18
N ARG A 99 11.11 -7.81 -18.80
CA ARG A 99 11.99 -7.50 -19.95
C ARG A 99 13.47 -7.67 -19.60
N LEU A 100 13.86 -7.39 -18.36
CA LEU A 100 15.23 -7.58 -17.87
C LEU A 100 15.50 -9.03 -17.42
N GLY A 101 14.50 -9.90 -17.49
CA GLY A 101 14.61 -11.34 -17.21
C GLY A 101 14.30 -11.74 -15.77
N ALA A 102 13.60 -10.90 -15.00
CA ALA A 102 13.04 -11.36 -13.72
C ALA A 102 11.93 -12.37 -14.01
N GLU A 103 11.95 -13.52 -13.35
CA GLU A 103 10.82 -14.47 -13.41
C GLU A 103 9.85 -14.13 -12.29
N ILE A 104 8.59 -13.85 -12.64
CA ILE A 104 7.52 -13.58 -11.67
C ILE A 104 6.62 -14.80 -11.60
N VAL A 105 6.45 -15.34 -10.40
CA VAL A 105 5.62 -16.52 -10.14
C VAL A 105 4.53 -16.15 -9.16
N LEU A 106 3.29 -16.50 -9.53
CA LEU A 106 2.16 -16.36 -8.64
C LEU A 106 2.15 -17.52 -7.64
N ALA A 107 2.69 -17.26 -6.45
CA ALA A 107 2.73 -18.17 -5.33
C ALA A 107 2.85 -17.38 -4.02
N GLU A 108 1.99 -17.70 -3.05
CA GLU A 108 2.04 -17.09 -1.72
C GLU A 108 3.14 -17.74 -0.89
N ALA A 109 4.11 -16.93 -0.45
CA ALA A 109 5.10 -17.38 0.52
C ALA A 109 4.46 -17.57 1.89
N THR A 110 4.61 -18.78 2.45
CA THR A 110 4.02 -19.17 3.73
C THR A 110 5.07 -19.51 4.78
N GLY A 111 6.36 -19.57 4.41
CA GLY A 111 7.43 -19.84 5.34
C GLY A 111 8.81 -19.50 4.77
N LEU A 112 9.74 -19.20 5.67
CA LEU A 112 11.15 -18.96 5.37
C LEU A 112 12.00 -19.84 6.28
N SER A 113 12.99 -20.51 5.72
CA SER A 113 13.97 -21.29 6.48
C SER A 113 15.33 -21.28 5.79
N GLN A 114 16.38 -21.64 6.53
CA GLN A 114 17.71 -21.80 5.96
C GLN A 114 17.97 -23.29 5.66
N GLU A 115 18.45 -23.59 4.46
CA GLU A 115 18.84 -24.93 4.00
C GLU A 115 20.29 -24.88 3.48
N GLY A 116 21.24 -25.21 4.34
CA GLY A 116 22.67 -25.10 4.03
C GLY A 116 23.07 -23.63 3.79
N GLU A 117 23.62 -23.33 2.61
CA GLU A 117 24.03 -21.97 2.22
C GLU A 117 22.92 -21.16 1.54
N ALA A 118 21.72 -21.73 1.37
CA ALA A 118 20.60 -21.07 0.70
C ALA A 118 19.43 -20.86 1.65
N TRP A 119 18.61 -19.86 1.33
CA TRP A 119 17.28 -19.69 1.88
C TRP A 119 16.27 -20.52 1.11
N ALA A 120 15.33 -21.12 1.83
CA ALA A 120 14.18 -21.83 1.31
C ALA A 120 12.91 -21.04 1.62
N VAL A 121 12.19 -20.64 0.57
CA VAL A 121 10.88 -19.98 0.67
C VAL A 121 9.81 -21.01 0.34
N GLN A 122 9.00 -21.37 1.34
CA GLN A 122 7.86 -22.27 1.17
C GLN A 122 6.72 -21.51 0.52
N ALA A 123 6.12 -22.08 -0.53
CA ALA A 123 4.90 -21.55 -1.13
C ALA A 123 3.99 -22.70 -1.60
N GLY A 124 2.91 -22.95 -0.84
CA GLY A 124 2.04 -24.10 -1.08
C GLY A 124 2.80 -25.43 -0.94
N ARG A 125 2.88 -26.22 -2.02
CA ARG A 125 3.65 -27.48 -2.06
C ARG A 125 5.07 -27.31 -2.61
N GLU A 126 5.44 -26.12 -3.04
CA GLU A 126 6.71 -25.83 -3.67
C GLU A 126 7.68 -25.15 -2.68
N VAL A 127 8.97 -25.38 -2.90
CA VAL A 127 10.06 -24.72 -2.15
C VAL A 127 10.99 -24.08 -3.15
N PHE A 128 11.11 -22.75 -3.07
CA PHE A 128 12.02 -21.97 -3.90
C PHE A 128 13.30 -21.70 -3.12
N ARG A 129 14.46 -21.90 -3.75
CA ARG A 129 15.77 -21.73 -3.11
C ARG A 129 16.51 -20.52 -3.66
N GLY A 130 17.05 -19.69 -2.79
CA GLY A 130 17.77 -18.48 -3.14
C GLY A 130 18.99 -18.24 -2.27
N ARG A 131 20.07 -17.65 -2.79
CA ARG A 131 21.24 -17.25 -1.98
C ARG A 131 20.92 -16.08 -1.05
N ALA A 132 20.00 -15.20 -1.46
CA ALA A 132 19.48 -14.11 -0.64
C ALA A 132 17.96 -13.95 -0.83
N VAL A 133 17.29 -13.36 0.17
CA VAL A 133 15.85 -13.06 0.13
C VAL A 133 15.59 -11.58 0.45
N ILE A 134 14.87 -10.89 -0.45
CA ILE A 134 14.28 -9.59 -0.15
C ILE A 134 12.81 -9.78 0.22
N VAL A 135 12.44 -9.40 1.44
CA VAL A 135 11.05 -9.38 1.89
C VAL A 135 10.44 -8.02 1.57
N ALA A 136 9.62 -7.98 0.53
CA ALA A 136 8.91 -6.80 0.02
C ALA A 136 7.38 -6.98 0.05
N THR A 137 6.87 -7.71 1.06
CA THR A 137 5.45 -8.09 1.18
C THR A 137 4.53 -6.96 1.61
N GLY A 138 5.10 -5.80 1.96
CA GLY A 138 4.36 -4.60 2.29
C GLY A 138 3.52 -4.73 3.57
N ALA A 139 2.46 -3.94 3.61
CA ALA A 139 1.48 -3.92 4.69
C ALA A 139 0.08 -3.70 4.09
N HIS A 140 -0.96 -3.73 4.91
CA HIS A 140 -2.33 -3.40 4.52
C HIS A 140 -2.92 -2.41 5.53
N PRO A 141 -3.74 -1.44 5.11
CA PRO A 141 -4.39 -0.55 6.06
C PRO A 141 -5.30 -1.37 6.98
N ARG A 142 -5.29 -1.06 8.29
CA ARG A 142 -6.26 -1.65 9.21
C ARG A 142 -7.64 -1.14 8.83
N LYS A 143 -8.51 -2.07 8.44
CA LYS A 143 -9.89 -1.75 8.02
C LYS A 143 -10.67 -1.16 9.19
N LEU A 144 -11.56 -0.21 8.87
CA LEU A 144 -12.51 0.33 9.83
C LEU A 144 -13.52 -0.78 10.22
N PRO A 145 -13.62 -1.16 11.51
CA PRO A 145 -14.53 -2.22 11.94
C PRO A 145 -15.95 -1.69 12.13
N ALA A 146 -16.52 -1.08 11.09
CA ALA A 146 -17.87 -0.50 11.08
C ALA A 146 -18.77 -1.24 10.09
N LYS A 147 -20.07 -1.31 10.41
CA LYS A 147 -21.08 -1.88 9.52
C LYS A 147 -21.11 -1.11 8.21
N GLY A 148 -21.14 -1.84 7.09
CA GLY A 148 -21.20 -1.26 5.74
C GLY A 148 -19.88 -0.67 5.21
N ALA A 149 -18.82 -0.52 6.01
CA ALA A 149 -17.60 0.20 5.64
C ALA A 149 -16.98 -0.28 4.31
N GLU A 150 -16.90 -1.59 4.08
CA GLU A 150 -16.29 -2.15 2.85
C GLU A 150 -16.98 -1.68 1.57
N LYS A 151 -18.29 -1.42 1.61
CA LYS A 151 -19.07 -0.97 0.45
C LYS A 151 -18.76 0.47 0.03
N PHE A 152 -18.21 1.26 0.96
CA PHE A 152 -17.94 2.68 0.76
C PHE A 152 -16.47 3.00 0.47
N VAL A 153 -15.59 1.99 0.45
CA VAL A 153 -14.18 2.18 0.06
C VAL A 153 -14.11 2.76 -1.34
N GLY A 154 -13.43 3.89 -1.51
CA GLY A 154 -13.37 4.64 -2.77
C GLY A 154 -14.67 5.37 -3.14
N ARG A 155 -15.69 5.35 -2.26
CA ARG A 155 -16.99 6.03 -2.43
C ARG A 155 -17.30 6.91 -1.22
N GLY A 156 -16.29 7.59 -0.70
CA GLY A 156 -16.38 8.43 0.49
C GLY A 156 -15.60 7.91 1.70
N LEU A 157 -15.28 6.61 1.75
CA LEU A 157 -14.34 6.05 2.73
C LEU A 157 -12.95 5.90 2.08
N SER A 158 -11.93 6.50 2.70
CA SER A 158 -10.54 6.47 2.23
C SER A 158 -9.55 6.09 3.34
N TYR A 159 -8.45 5.46 2.95
CA TYR A 159 -7.30 5.16 3.82
C TYR A 159 -6.06 6.01 3.47
N CYS A 160 -6.20 6.98 2.56
CA CYS A 160 -5.12 7.85 2.10
C CYS A 160 -5.63 9.28 1.88
N ALA A 161 -5.48 10.17 2.87
CA ALA A 161 -5.90 11.55 2.71
C ALA A 161 -5.11 12.29 1.62
N THR A 162 -3.81 12.01 1.49
CA THR A 162 -2.98 12.64 0.46
C THR A 162 -3.37 12.24 -0.96
N CYS A 163 -3.97 11.06 -1.13
CA CYS A 163 -4.46 10.57 -2.41
C CYS A 163 -5.83 11.18 -2.74
N ASP A 164 -6.78 11.11 -1.80
CA ASP A 164 -8.20 11.37 -2.09
C ASP A 164 -8.70 12.72 -1.57
N GLY A 165 -7.94 13.40 -0.70
CA GLY A 165 -8.37 14.60 0.01
C GLY A 165 -8.77 15.75 -0.92
N PHE A 166 -8.16 15.84 -2.11
CA PHE A 166 -8.50 16.83 -3.12
C PHE A 166 -9.98 16.77 -3.57
N PHE A 167 -10.58 15.58 -3.61
CA PHE A 167 -11.98 15.39 -4.01
C PHE A 167 -12.99 15.87 -2.94
N PHE A 168 -12.52 16.18 -1.72
CA PHE A 168 -13.33 16.66 -0.61
C PHE A 168 -13.15 18.16 -0.35
N ARG A 169 -12.74 18.91 -1.37
CA ARG A 169 -12.71 20.37 -1.30
C ARG A 169 -14.08 20.91 -0.91
N ASP A 170 -14.09 21.85 0.03
CA ASP A 170 -15.30 22.48 0.58
C ASP A 170 -16.28 21.49 1.25
N LYS A 171 -15.82 20.29 1.61
CA LYS A 171 -16.61 19.26 2.30
C LYS A 171 -16.29 19.16 3.79
N THR A 172 -17.16 18.50 4.53
CA THR A 172 -16.95 18.15 5.95
C THR A 172 -16.57 16.67 6.04
N VAL A 173 -15.43 16.37 6.65
CA VAL A 173 -14.89 15.00 6.69
C VAL A 173 -14.58 14.54 8.11
N LEU A 174 -14.58 13.22 8.31
CA LEU A 174 -14.22 12.56 9.57
C LEU A 174 -12.89 11.82 9.43
N MET A 175 -11.86 12.23 10.16
CA MET A 175 -10.62 11.47 10.36
C MET A 175 -10.77 10.52 11.55
N VAL A 176 -10.71 9.22 11.30
CA VAL A 176 -10.71 8.16 12.33
C VAL A 176 -9.27 7.81 12.69
N GLY A 177 -8.83 8.24 13.87
CA GLY A 177 -7.48 8.00 14.37
C GLY A 177 -6.89 9.24 15.05
N ALA A 178 -5.96 8.99 15.98
CA ALA A 178 -5.36 10.04 16.81
C ALA A 178 -3.84 9.83 17.01
N GLY A 179 -3.18 9.19 16.05
CA GLY A 179 -1.72 9.05 16.00
C GLY A 179 -1.07 10.13 15.16
N ASP A 180 0.26 10.14 15.07
CA ASP A 180 1.01 11.09 14.22
C ASP A 180 0.50 11.13 12.77
N ALA A 181 0.30 9.97 12.16
CA ALA A 181 -0.21 9.86 10.79
C ALA A 181 -1.61 10.49 10.65
N ALA A 182 -2.50 10.23 11.61
CA ALA A 182 -3.88 10.75 11.57
C ALA A 182 -3.91 12.27 11.72
N LEU A 183 -3.15 12.83 12.67
CA LEU A 183 -3.11 14.29 12.87
C LEU A 183 -2.43 15.02 11.70
N THR A 184 -1.38 14.42 11.13
CA THR A 184 -0.70 14.98 9.94
C THR A 184 -1.66 15.05 8.76
N GLU A 185 -2.40 13.97 8.50
CA GLU A 185 -3.37 13.94 7.42
C GLU A 185 -4.61 14.78 7.71
N ALA A 186 -5.04 14.89 8.97
CA ALA A 186 -6.13 15.79 9.35
C ALA A 186 -5.77 17.26 9.10
N LEU A 187 -4.53 17.67 9.42
CA LEU A 187 -4.05 19.02 9.12
C LEU A 187 -3.99 19.27 7.61
N PHE A 188 -3.49 18.31 6.83
CA PHE A 188 -3.52 18.38 5.37
C PHE A 188 -4.95 18.51 4.82
N LEU A 189 -5.88 17.69 5.30
CA LEU A 189 -7.29 17.79 4.92
C LEU A 189 -7.88 19.13 5.34
N ALA A 190 -7.48 19.65 6.49
CA ALA A 190 -7.97 20.92 6.99
C ALA A 190 -7.51 22.10 6.13
N ASP A 191 -6.50 21.97 5.26
CA ASP A 191 -6.17 22.97 4.26
C ASP A 191 -7.15 22.97 3.07
N ILE A 192 -7.73 21.81 2.76
CA ILE A 192 -8.54 21.54 1.56
C ILE A 192 -10.05 21.58 1.85
N CYS A 193 -10.45 20.98 2.96
CA CYS A 193 -11.83 20.75 3.37
C CYS A 193 -12.41 21.98 4.11
N GLN A 194 -13.74 22.05 4.17
CA GLN A 194 -14.43 23.06 4.96
C GLN A 194 -14.23 22.80 6.47
N LYS A 195 -14.32 21.53 6.88
CA LYS A 195 -14.19 21.12 8.28
C LYS A 195 -13.69 19.68 8.38
N VAL A 196 -12.86 19.41 9.39
CA VAL A 196 -12.33 18.08 9.70
C VAL A 196 -12.67 17.72 11.14
N TYR A 197 -13.40 16.64 11.33
CA TYR A 197 -13.60 16.04 12.64
C TYR A 197 -12.53 14.98 12.89
N ILE A 198 -11.89 14.99 14.05
CA ILE A 198 -10.96 13.92 14.45
C ILE A 198 -11.65 13.05 15.49
N LEU A 199 -11.95 11.81 15.12
CA LEU A 199 -12.55 10.82 16.01
C LEU A 199 -11.49 10.11 16.84
N VAL A 200 -11.61 10.24 18.15
CA VAL A 200 -10.72 9.66 19.15
C VAL A 200 -11.51 8.66 19.98
N ARG A 201 -11.05 7.40 20.01
CA ARG A 201 -11.72 6.32 20.77
C ARG A 201 -11.50 6.37 22.29
N HIS A 202 -10.81 7.38 22.78
CA HIS A 202 -10.44 7.54 24.19
C HIS A 202 -11.06 8.84 24.73
N PRO A 203 -11.34 8.92 26.04
CA PRO A 203 -11.71 10.17 26.69
C PRO A 203 -10.65 11.26 26.51
N LYS A 204 -11.06 12.53 26.58
CA LYS A 204 -10.18 13.69 26.36
C LYS A 204 -9.03 13.77 27.37
N ASP A 205 -9.28 13.34 28.59
CA ASP A 205 -8.37 13.34 29.73
C ASP A 205 -7.45 12.12 29.78
N ASP A 206 -7.66 11.10 28.92
CA ASP A 206 -6.79 9.93 28.86
C ASP A 206 -5.42 10.31 28.24
N PRO A 207 -4.29 10.08 28.93
CA PRO A 207 -2.95 10.39 28.42
C PRO A 207 -2.59 9.60 27.15
N LYS A 208 -3.33 8.52 26.84
CA LYS A 208 -3.18 7.70 25.64
C LYS A 208 -4.15 8.09 24.52
N ALA A 209 -4.96 9.14 24.71
CA ALA A 209 -6.00 9.52 23.76
C ALA A 209 -5.42 9.97 22.42
N ILE A 210 -4.36 10.79 22.48
CA ILE A 210 -3.63 11.23 21.29
C ILE A 210 -2.18 10.76 21.37
N ARG A 211 -1.80 9.84 20.50
CA ARG A 211 -0.46 9.24 20.42
C ARG A 211 0.33 9.87 19.28
N ALA A 212 0.56 11.16 19.42
CA ALA A 212 1.27 11.97 18.44
C ALA A 212 2.27 12.91 19.13
N ALA A 213 3.28 13.41 18.40
CA ALA A 213 4.23 14.39 18.87
C ALA A 213 3.54 15.66 19.39
N ALA A 214 4.07 16.27 20.47
CA ALA A 214 3.44 17.39 21.17
C ALA A 214 3.08 18.56 20.23
N ALA A 215 4.03 18.99 19.40
CA ALA A 215 3.82 20.06 18.43
C ALA A 215 2.67 19.76 17.43
N LEU A 216 2.49 18.48 17.06
CA LEU A 216 1.41 18.09 16.14
C LEU A 216 0.06 18.12 16.84
N ARG A 217 -0.01 17.71 18.11
CA ARG A 217 -1.22 17.80 18.93
C ARG A 217 -1.66 19.25 19.11
N GLU A 218 -0.73 20.13 19.47
CA GLU A 218 -0.99 21.56 19.67
C GLU A 218 -1.52 22.21 18.40
N ARG A 219 -0.86 21.96 17.26
CA ARG A 219 -1.31 22.46 15.96
C ARG A 219 -2.71 21.98 15.59
N ALA A 220 -3.00 20.69 15.75
CA ALA A 220 -4.30 20.12 15.42
C ALA A 220 -5.41 20.68 16.33
N MET A 221 -5.15 20.83 17.63
CA MET A 221 -6.12 21.37 18.59
C MET A 221 -6.39 22.87 18.39
N ALA A 222 -5.39 23.64 17.96
CA ALA A 222 -5.54 25.06 17.72
C ALA A 222 -6.13 25.40 16.34
N HIS A 223 -6.28 24.41 15.45
CA HIS A 223 -6.69 24.67 14.08
C HIS A 223 -8.19 24.98 13.98
N PRO A 224 -8.61 26.11 13.39
CA PRO A 224 -10.01 26.57 13.43
C PRO A 224 -10.98 25.69 12.63
N ARG A 225 -10.48 24.90 11.68
CA ARG A 225 -11.28 23.94 10.89
C ARG A 225 -11.29 22.52 11.47
N ILE A 226 -10.57 22.27 12.58
CA ILE A 226 -10.50 20.94 13.19
C ILE A 226 -11.31 20.92 14.47
N GLU A 227 -12.13 19.88 14.63
CA GLU A 227 -12.88 19.62 15.87
C GLU A 227 -12.68 18.17 16.31
N PHE A 228 -12.49 17.94 17.60
CA PHE A 228 -12.27 16.60 18.14
C PHE A 228 -13.58 15.98 18.65
N VAL A 229 -13.86 14.76 18.22
CA VAL A 229 -14.94 13.92 18.72
C VAL A 229 -14.33 12.85 19.60
N TRP A 230 -14.56 12.96 20.91
CA TRP A 230 -13.92 12.12 21.92
C TRP A 230 -14.75 10.91 22.29
N ASN A 231 -14.08 9.91 22.86
CA ASN A 231 -14.67 8.71 23.44
C ASN A 231 -15.73 8.02 22.58
N ALA A 232 -15.53 7.99 21.27
CA ALA A 232 -16.51 7.45 20.34
C ALA A 232 -15.86 6.60 19.24
N VAL A 233 -16.67 5.73 18.64
CA VAL A 233 -16.29 4.90 17.49
C VAL A 233 -17.35 4.99 16.40
N VAL A 234 -16.93 4.75 15.16
CA VAL A 234 -17.87 4.56 14.05
C VAL A 234 -18.48 3.17 14.18
N GLU A 235 -19.79 3.09 14.38
CA GLU A 235 -20.55 1.85 14.41
C GLU A 235 -21.00 1.44 13.00
N GLU A 236 -21.39 2.42 12.18
CA GLU A 236 -21.92 2.22 10.82
C GLU A 236 -21.59 3.39 9.90
N ILE A 237 -21.41 3.12 8.61
CA ILE A 237 -21.32 4.13 7.55
C ILE A 237 -22.69 4.27 6.88
N LEU A 238 -23.17 5.51 6.77
CA LEU A 238 -24.47 5.87 6.17
C LEU A 238 -24.30 6.43 4.76
N GLY A 239 -25.28 6.15 3.90
CA GLY A 239 -25.45 6.79 2.59
C GLY A 239 -25.94 5.83 1.50
N ASP A 240 -26.36 6.41 0.36
CA ASP A 240 -26.77 5.65 -0.83
C ASP A 240 -25.75 5.81 -1.96
N GLY A 241 -24.97 4.76 -2.21
CA GLY A 241 -23.92 4.74 -3.22
C GLY A 241 -22.65 5.53 -2.88
N ARG A 242 -22.71 6.52 -1.98
CA ARG A 242 -21.57 7.26 -1.41
C ARG A 242 -21.79 7.56 0.08
N VAL A 243 -20.73 7.93 0.80
CA VAL A 243 -20.85 8.36 2.20
C VAL A 243 -21.65 9.66 2.31
N GLU A 244 -22.61 9.67 3.23
CA GLU A 244 -23.41 10.86 3.61
C GLU A 244 -23.38 11.12 5.13
N GLY A 245 -22.87 10.16 5.89
CA GLY A 245 -22.68 10.29 7.33
C GLY A 245 -22.19 9.00 7.96
N VAL A 246 -22.12 9.00 9.28
CA VAL A 246 -21.81 7.82 10.08
C VAL A 246 -22.72 7.74 11.30
N VAL A 247 -22.91 6.54 11.83
CA VAL A 247 -23.43 6.34 13.18
C VAL A 247 -22.24 6.28 14.13
N LEU A 248 -22.17 7.23 15.06
CA LEU A 248 -21.19 7.19 16.14
C LEU A 248 -21.80 6.50 17.35
N ARG A 249 -21.04 5.60 17.98
CA ARG A 249 -21.34 5.07 19.32
C ARG A 249 -20.42 5.72 20.35
N ASP A 250 -21.01 6.34 21.36
CA ASP A 250 -20.31 6.81 22.54
C ASP A 250 -19.90 5.60 23.41
N LEU A 251 -18.63 5.53 23.81
CA LEU A 251 -18.10 4.39 24.55
C LEU A 251 -18.35 4.48 26.06
N SER A 252 -18.75 5.64 26.59
CA SER A 252 -19.13 5.80 27.99
C SER A 252 -20.59 5.42 28.25
N THR A 253 -21.50 5.80 27.34
CA THR A 253 -22.94 5.58 27.51
C THR A 253 -23.46 4.40 26.68
N GLY A 254 -22.76 4.03 25.61
CA GLY A 254 -23.25 3.07 24.62
C GLY A 254 -24.30 3.64 23.67
N GLU A 255 -24.69 4.90 23.84
CA GLU A 255 -25.66 5.57 22.97
C GLU A 255 -25.10 5.77 21.56
N THR A 256 -26.00 5.74 20.59
CA THR A 256 -25.66 5.96 19.18
C THR A 256 -26.32 7.21 18.65
N ARG A 257 -25.65 7.90 17.73
CA ARG A 257 -26.19 9.07 17.05
C ARG A 257 -25.71 9.16 15.61
N ASP A 258 -26.57 9.67 14.74
CA ASP A 258 -26.20 10.02 13.39
C ASP A 258 -25.27 11.23 13.41
N PHE A 259 -24.27 11.20 12.55
CA PHE A 259 -23.23 12.22 12.45
C PHE A 259 -22.94 12.49 10.97
N PRO A 260 -23.55 13.56 10.40
CA PRO A 260 -23.45 13.85 8.96
C PRO A 260 -22.04 14.32 8.60
N VAL A 261 -21.45 13.68 7.58
CA VAL A 261 -20.15 14.00 6.99
C VAL A 261 -20.14 13.55 5.53
N ASP A 262 -19.45 14.27 4.66
CA ASP A 262 -19.32 13.92 3.25
C ASP A 262 -18.30 12.81 2.99
N GLY A 263 -17.39 12.55 3.95
CA GLY A 263 -16.31 11.59 3.79
C GLY A 263 -15.69 11.13 5.11
N VAL A 264 -15.10 9.94 5.08
CA VAL A 264 -14.42 9.30 6.21
C VAL A 264 -13.01 8.90 5.78
N PHE A 265 -12.01 9.39 6.49
CA PHE A 265 -10.60 9.04 6.32
C PHE A 265 -10.14 8.21 7.50
N VAL A 266 -9.44 7.11 7.27
CA VAL A 266 -9.09 6.17 8.34
C VAL A 266 -7.58 6.05 8.47
N LYS A 267 -7.05 6.45 9.63
CA LYS A 267 -5.64 6.31 10.01
C LYS A 267 -5.49 5.68 11.40
N ILE A 268 -5.90 4.43 11.47
CA ILE A 268 -5.76 3.57 12.67
C ILE A 268 -4.57 2.60 12.59
N GLY A 269 -3.67 2.81 11.62
CA GLY A 269 -2.45 2.06 11.42
C GLY A 269 -2.51 1.05 10.27
N TYR A 270 -1.39 0.38 10.05
CA TYR A 270 -1.25 -0.68 9.05
C TYR A 270 -0.91 -2.00 9.73
N GLU A 271 -1.21 -3.10 9.06
CA GLU A 271 -0.84 -4.46 9.42
C GLU A 271 0.23 -4.96 8.44
N PRO A 272 1.50 -5.12 8.87
CA PRO A 272 2.57 -5.61 8.01
C PRO A 272 2.38 -7.09 7.68
N ALA A 273 2.64 -7.47 6.42
CA ALA A 273 2.48 -8.84 5.94
C ALA A 273 3.70 -9.72 6.29
N THR A 274 3.96 -9.88 7.59
CA THR A 274 5.18 -10.49 8.15
C THR A 274 4.93 -11.82 8.86
N GLY A 275 3.68 -12.30 8.88
CA GLY A 275 3.32 -13.54 9.59
C GLY A 275 4.18 -14.75 9.20
N TRP A 276 4.52 -14.88 7.92
CA TRP A 276 5.27 -15.99 7.35
C TRP A 276 6.80 -15.98 7.66
N VAL A 277 7.34 -14.86 8.15
CA VAL A 277 8.76 -14.73 8.56
C VAL A 277 8.94 -14.66 10.08
N ARG A 278 7.85 -14.78 10.84
CA ARG A 278 7.89 -14.73 12.31
C ARG A 278 8.77 -15.85 12.85
N GLY A 279 9.68 -15.49 13.76
CA GLY A 279 10.64 -16.44 14.35
C GLY A 279 11.90 -16.64 13.52
N VAL A 280 11.93 -16.16 12.28
CA VAL A 280 13.13 -16.16 11.43
C VAL A 280 13.85 -14.82 11.52
N VAL A 281 13.10 -13.72 11.39
CA VAL A 281 13.62 -12.34 11.51
C VAL A 281 13.09 -11.65 12.76
N GLU A 282 13.83 -10.64 13.23
CA GLU A 282 13.38 -9.80 14.33
C GLU A 282 12.24 -8.87 13.87
N LEU A 283 11.13 -8.89 14.61
CA LEU A 283 9.99 -8.01 14.39
C LEU A 283 9.90 -6.99 15.54
N THR A 284 9.53 -5.76 15.21
CA THR A 284 9.15 -4.74 16.20
C THR A 284 7.87 -5.16 16.95
N PRO A 285 7.53 -4.55 18.10
CA PRO A 285 6.27 -4.82 18.80
C PRO A 285 5.01 -4.58 17.93
N ALA A 286 5.11 -3.73 16.92
CA ALA A 286 4.03 -3.46 15.96
C ALA A 286 3.99 -4.46 14.79
N GLY A 287 4.90 -5.43 14.73
CA GLY A 287 4.95 -6.50 13.74
C GLY A 287 5.78 -6.22 12.49
N TYR A 288 6.43 -5.06 12.38
CA TYR A 288 7.28 -4.72 11.23
C TYR A 288 8.63 -5.40 11.35
N ILE A 289 9.24 -5.78 10.23
CA ILE A 289 10.62 -6.29 10.19
C ILE A 289 11.57 -5.19 10.65
N ARG A 290 12.44 -5.50 11.62
CA ARG A 290 13.46 -4.57 12.07
C ARG A 290 14.62 -4.58 11.07
N THR A 291 15.01 -3.39 10.62
CA THR A 291 16.14 -3.21 9.71
C THR A 291 17.10 -2.13 10.20
N ASP A 292 18.32 -2.14 9.68
CA ASP A 292 19.23 -1.00 9.75
C ASP A 292 18.98 0.02 8.62
N SER A 293 19.82 1.05 8.50
CA SER A 293 19.73 2.07 7.46
C SER A 293 19.98 1.55 6.04
N TRP A 294 20.50 0.33 5.90
CA TRP A 294 20.78 -0.34 4.64
C TRP A 294 19.72 -1.39 4.28
N MET A 295 18.59 -1.42 5.00
CA MET A 295 17.51 -2.38 4.83
C MET A 295 17.89 -3.83 5.15
N ARG A 296 19.02 -4.05 5.85
CA ARG A 296 19.43 -5.38 6.29
C ARG A 296 18.67 -5.76 7.55
N THR A 297 18.25 -7.02 7.63
CA THR A 297 17.76 -7.60 8.89
C THR A 297 18.95 -8.01 9.76
N VAL A 298 18.68 -8.44 10.99
CA VAL A 298 19.70 -9.03 11.87
C VAL A 298 20.22 -10.38 11.37
N VAL A 299 19.51 -11.00 10.43
CA VAL A 299 19.87 -12.26 9.79
C VAL A 299 20.50 -11.96 8.42
N PRO A 300 21.76 -12.36 8.18
CA PRO A 300 22.41 -12.14 6.90
C PRO A 300 21.81 -12.96 5.74
N GLY A 301 21.76 -12.35 4.56
CA GLY A 301 21.19 -12.93 3.34
C GLY A 301 19.73 -12.56 3.15
#